data_AF-Q9R9Z1-F1
#
_entry.id   AF-Q9R9Z1-F1
#
_cell.length_a   1.000
_cell.length_b   1.000
_cell.length_c   1.000
_cell.angle_alpha   90.00
_cell.angle_beta   90.00
_cell.angle_gamma   90.00
#
_symmetry.space_group_name_H-M   'P 1'
#
loop_
_entity.id
_entity.type
_entity.pdbx_description
1 polymer ?
#
loop_
_entity_poly.entity_id
_entity_poly.type
_entity_poly.pdbx_seq_one_letter_code
_entity_poly.pdbx_strand_id
1 'polypeptide(L)'
;AAGLQIANRLTSQVKGLTVAVKNANDGISIAQTAEGAMQASTDILQRMRELALQSANGSNSDEDRSSLQQEFTALSGELTRIANTTTFGGRNLLDGTFTSTSFQVGANANETISFGMRSISASDLKGNYTEAPVSGAASKLSAVVTGKAD
;
A
#
# COMPACT_ATOMS: atom_id res chain seq x y z
N ALA A 1 10.61 26.32 50.61
CA ALA A 1 10.33 24.94 50.15
C ALA A 1 9.50 24.90 48.86
N ALA A 2 8.38 25.64 48.75
CA ALA A 2 7.48 25.60 47.58
C ALA A 2 8.12 26.00 46.23
N GLY A 3 9.00 26.99 46.20
CA GLY A 3 9.68 27.41 44.95
C GLY A 3 10.59 26.33 44.34
N LEU A 4 11.26 25.53 45.17
CA LEU A 4 12.09 24.41 44.72
C LEU A 4 11.23 23.23 44.21
N GLN A 5 10.06 22.99 44.82
CA GLN A 5 9.12 21.99 44.30
C GLN A 5 8.53 22.39 42.94
N ILE A 6 8.18 23.66 42.77
CA ILE A 6 7.70 24.18 41.48
C ILE A 6 8.82 24.11 40.43
N ALA A 7 10.05 24.53 40.77
CA ALA A 7 11.19 24.45 39.88
C ALA A 7 11.48 23.01 39.44
N ASN A 8 11.51 22.05 40.37
CA ASN A 8 11.72 20.63 40.06
C ASN A 8 10.61 20.08 39.13
N ARG A 9 9.34 20.47 39.35
CA ARG A 9 8.24 20.09 38.48
C ARG A 9 8.39 20.68 37.08
N LEU A 10 8.72 21.97 36.95
CA LEU A 10 8.96 22.59 35.64
C LEU A 10 10.16 21.96 34.94
N THR A 11 11.26 21.67 35.64
CA THR A 11 12.42 20.99 35.06
C THR A 11 12.05 19.60 34.54
N SER A 12 11.25 18.84 35.29
CA SER A 12 10.76 17.53 34.83
C SER A 12 9.87 17.66 33.59
N GLN A 13 8.98 18.66 33.56
CA GLN A 13 8.12 18.90 32.39
C GLN A 13 8.94 19.32 31.16
N VAL A 14 9.92 20.21 31.30
CA VAL A 14 10.78 20.64 30.18
C VAL A 14 11.58 19.46 29.62
N LYS A 15 12.12 18.59 30.49
CA LYS A 15 12.80 17.36 30.06
C LYS A 15 11.83 16.41 29.34
N GLY A 16 10.61 16.25 29.86
CA GLY A 16 9.55 15.46 29.21
C GLY A 16 9.22 16.01 27.81
N LEU A 17 8.99 17.32 27.70
CA LEU A 17 8.72 17.99 26.43
C LEU A 17 9.89 17.85 25.42
N THR A 18 11.14 17.88 25.90
CA THR A 18 12.30 17.71 25.01
C THR A 18 12.33 16.31 24.38
N VAL A 19 12.00 15.28 25.16
CA VAL A 19 11.89 13.90 24.64
C VAL A 19 10.67 13.77 23.73
N ALA A 20 9.53 14.38 24.10
CA ALA A 20 8.34 14.41 23.28
C ALA A 20 8.56 15.02 21.90
N VAL A 21 9.33 16.11 21.80
CA VAL A 21 9.70 16.72 20.50
C VAL A 21 10.52 15.74 19.65
N LYS A 22 11.47 15.00 20.25
CA LYS A 22 12.21 13.95 19.53
C LYS A 22 11.28 12.85 19.03
N ASN A 23 10.41 12.33 19.90
CA ASN A 23 9.45 11.29 19.52
C ASN A 23 8.49 11.77 18.41
N ALA A 24 8.07 13.03 18.45
CA ALA A 24 7.25 13.64 17.40
C ALA A 24 8.00 13.71 16.07
N ASN A 25 9.28 14.12 16.08
CA ASN A 25 10.13 14.12 14.90
C ASN A 25 10.31 12.71 14.32
N ASP A 26 10.50 11.70 15.16
CA ASP A 26 10.58 10.30 14.72
C ASP A 26 9.26 9.86 14.06
N GLY A 27 8.12 10.21 14.65
CA GLY A 27 6.80 9.97 14.06
C GLY A 27 6.62 10.63 12.69
N ILE A 28 7.11 11.86 12.53
CA ILE A 28 7.12 12.57 11.24
C ILE A 28 8.02 11.86 10.23
N SER A 29 9.23 11.44 10.61
CA SER A 29 10.13 10.73 9.71
C SER A 29 9.56 9.37 9.26
N ILE A 30 8.86 8.66 10.15
CA ILE A 30 8.13 7.44 9.82
C ILE A 30 7.05 7.73 8.78
N ALA A 31 6.22 8.74 9.04
CA ALA A 31 5.14 9.13 8.14
C ALA A 31 5.66 9.54 6.76
N GLN A 32 6.75 10.31 6.68
CA GLN A 32 7.37 10.72 5.42
C GLN A 32 7.96 9.55 4.63
N THR A 33 8.60 8.60 5.32
CA THR A 33 9.14 7.39 4.69
C THR A 33 8.01 6.55 4.09
N ALA A 34 6.93 6.38 4.85
CA ALA A 34 5.74 5.70 4.38
C ALA A 34 5.08 6.43 3.20
N GLU A 35 4.96 7.76 3.27
CA GLU A 35 4.35 8.58 2.21
C GLU A 35 5.11 8.47 0.88
N GLY A 36 6.45 8.52 0.91
CA GLY A 36 7.26 8.34 -0.30
C GLY A 36 7.07 6.96 -0.94
N ALA A 37 6.99 5.90 -0.14
CA ALA A 37 6.72 4.56 -0.65
C ALA A 37 5.27 4.40 -1.15
N MET A 38 4.30 5.07 -0.53
CA MET A 38 2.91 5.11 -1.00
C MET A 38 2.76 5.89 -2.31
N GLN A 39 3.56 6.94 -2.54
CA GLN A 39 3.61 7.64 -3.83
C GLN A 39 4.08 6.69 -4.95
N ALA A 40 5.20 5.99 -4.75
CA ALA A 40 5.69 5.00 -5.72
C ALA A 40 4.65 3.89 -5.98
N SER A 41 3.96 3.43 -4.94
CA SER A 41 2.89 2.44 -5.06
C SER A 41 1.69 2.98 -5.84
N THR A 42 1.37 4.28 -5.69
CA THR A 42 0.30 4.94 -6.44
C THR A 42 0.62 5.01 -7.93
N ASP A 43 1.87 5.32 -8.30
CA ASP A 43 2.30 5.35 -9.70
C ASP A 43 2.21 3.96 -10.34
N ILE A 44 2.61 2.91 -9.62
CA ILE A 44 2.47 1.53 -10.07
C ILE A 44 0.99 1.17 -10.28
N LEU A 45 0.10 1.57 -9.36
CA LEU A 45 -1.33 1.30 -9.49
C LEU A 45 -1.97 2.03 -10.66
N GLN A 46 -1.51 3.23 -10.99
CA GLN A 46 -1.94 3.93 -12.19
C GLN A 46 -1.51 3.14 -13.43
N ARG A 47 -0.27 2.64 -13.48
CA ARG A 47 0.21 1.80 -14.58
C ARG A 47 -0.58 0.49 -14.71
N MET A 48 -0.85 -0.19 -13.58
CA MET A 48 -1.67 -1.40 -13.56
C MET A 48 -3.10 -1.14 -14.08
N ARG A 49 -3.66 0.04 -13.79
CA ARG A 49 -4.96 0.47 -14.32
C ARG A 49 -4.91 0.69 -15.83
N GLU A 50 -3.87 1.31 -16.37
CA GLU A 50 -3.67 1.47 -17.82
C GLU A 50 -3.63 0.12 -18.52
N LEU A 51 -2.85 -0.84 -17.99
CA LEU A 51 -2.76 -2.20 -18.53
C LEU A 51 -4.11 -2.93 -18.48
N ALA A 52 -4.86 -2.77 -17.38
CA ALA A 52 -6.20 -3.35 -17.26
C ALA A 52 -7.16 -2.79 -18.33
N LEU A 53 -7.17 -1.46 -18.52
CA LEU A 53 -7.95 -0.79 -19.57
C LEU A 53 -7.53 -1.26 -20.97
N GLN A 54 -6.23 -1.39 -21.22
CA GLN A 54 -5.71 -1.89 -22.49
C GLN A 54 -6.16 -3.33 -22.72
N SER A 55 -6.04 -4.22 -21.72
CA SER A 55 -6.44 -5.63 -21.82
C SER A 55 -7.95 -5.85 -22.01
N ALA A 56 -8.77 -4.87 -21.59
CA ALA A 56 -10.22 -4.88 -21.74
C ALA A 56 -10.67 -4.52 -23.17
N ASN A 57 -9.78 -3.97 -24.00
CA ASN A 57 -10.10 -3.67 -25.39
C ASN A 57 -10.23 -4.97 -26.21
N GLY A 58 -11.39 -5.18 -26.83
CA GLY A 58 -11.73 -6.43 -27.54
C GLY A 58 -10.95 -6.68 -28.83
N SER A 59 -10.14 -5.73 -29.29
CA SER A 59 -9.28 -5.87 -30.47
C SER A 59 -7.91 -6.52 -30.19
N ASN A 60 -7.54 -6.70 -28.92
CA ASN A 60 -6.27 -7.32 -28.56
C ASN A 60 -6.32 -8.84 -28.76
N SER A 61 -5.24 -9.41 -29.28
CA SER A 61 -5.07 -10.87 -29.38
C SER A 61 -4.89 -11.51 -27.99
N ASP A 62 -5.04 -12.83 -27.91
CA ASP A 62 -4.77 -13.58 -26.68
C ASP A 62 -3.28 -13.50 -26.30
N GLU A 63 -2.39 -13.41 -27.29
CA GLU A 63 -0.96 -13.20 -27.09
C GLU A 63 -0.64 -11.81 -26.50
N ASP A 64 -1.33 -10.76 -26.96
CA ASP A 64 -1.20 -9.41 -26.41
C ASP A 64 -1.69 -9.36 -24.96
N ARG A 65 -2.83 -10.01 -24.68
CA ARG A 65 -3.37 -10.12 -23.32
C ARG A 65 -2.44 -10.87 -22.38
N SER A 66 -1.79 -11.94 -22.86
CA SER A 66 -0.77 -12.66 -22.10
C SER A 66 0.43 -11.76 -21.76
N SER A 67 0.89 -10.95 -22.71
CA SER A 67 2.02 -10.03 -22.49
C SER A 67 1.67 -8.93 -21.50
N LEU A 68 0.47 -8.34 -21.61
CA LEU A 68 -0.05 -7.35 -20.65
C LEU A 68 -0.20 -7.96 -19.25
N GLN A 69 -0.63 -9.21 -19.16
CA GLN A 69 -0.75 -9.92 -17.88
C GLN A 69 0.62 -10.18 -17.23
N GLN A 70 1.67 -10.42 -18.02
CA GLN A 70 3.03 -10.55 -17.49
C GLN A 70 3.51 -9.22 -16.88
N GLU A 71 3.30 -8.09 -17.56
CA GLU A 71 3.62 -6.76 -17.04
C GLU A 71 2.83 -6.46 -15.76
N PHE A 72 1.52 -6.75 -15.75
CA PHE A 72 0.67 -6.60 -14.56
C PHE A 72 1.16 -7.43 -13.38
N THR A 73 1.60 -8.67 -13.63
CA THR A 73 2.13 -9.57 -12.61
C THR A 73 3.46 -9.07 -12.04
N ALA A 74 4.34 -8.53 -12.90
CA ALA A 74 5.59 -7.92 -12.46
C ALA A 74 5.33 -6.69 -11.56
N LEU A 75 4.41 -5.82 -11.96
CA LEU A 75 4.00 -4.65 -11.18
C LEU A 75 3.36 -5.04 -9.83
N SER A 76 2.54 -6.11 -9.82
CA SER A 76 1.99 -6.67 -8.59
C SER A 76 3.09 -7.20 -7.65
N GLY A 77 4.13 -7.82 -8.19
CA GLY A 77 5.31 -8.22 -7.43
C GLY A 77 6.05 -7.02 -6.86
N GLU A 78 6.17 -5.94 -7.63
CA GLU A 78 6.84 -4.71 -7.21
C GLU A 78 6.10 -4.00 -6.07
N LEU A 79 4.75 -3.93 -6.10
CA LEU A 79 3.96 -3.45 -4.96
C LEU A 79 4.23 -4.24 -3.68
N THR A 80 4.30 -5.56 -3.81
CA THR A 80 4.60 -6.45 -2.68
C THR A 80 6.03 -6.22 -2.18
N ARG A 81 6.99 -5.97 -3.08
CA ARG A 81 8.36 -5.62 -2.72
C ARG A 81 8.42 -4.29 -1.97
N ILE A 82 7.72 -3.26 -2.41
CA ILE A 82 7.67 -1.95 -1.73
C ILE A 82 7.08 -2.10 -0.33
N ALA A 83 5.97 -2.83 -0.20
CA ALA A 83 5.34 -3.12 1.10
C ALA A 83 6.33 -3.77 2.08
N ASN A 84 7.11 -4.75 1.61
CA ASN A 84 8.06 -5.51 2.43
C ASN A 84 9.42 -4.83 2.66
N THR A 85 9.81 -3.87 1.81
CA THR A 85 11.12 -3.19 1.92
C THR A 85 11.04 -1.83 2.61
N THR A 86 9.84 -1.27 2.74
CA THR A 86 9.63 0.01 3.43
C THR A 86 9.69 -0.18 4.94
N THR A 87 10.88 0.07 5.50
CA THR A 87 11.17 -0.05 6.93
C THR A 87 11.66 1.26 7.53
N PHE A 88 11.38 1.47 8.80
CA PHE A 88 11.99 2.52 9.61
C PHE A 88 12.40 1.97 10.96
N GLY A 89 13.68 2.17 11.33
CA GLY A 89 14.22 1.66 12.60
C GLY A 89 14.06 0.14 12.77
N GLY A 90 14.09 -0.62 11.67
CA GLY A 90 13.92 -2.08 11.66
C GLY A 90 12.47 -2.58 11.74
N ARG A 91 11.47 -1.69 11.73
CA ARG A 91 10.05 -2.05 11.66
C ARG A 91 9.50 -1.79 10.27
N ASN A 92 8.78 -2.76 9.71
CA ASN A 92 8.02 -2.56 8.48
C ASN A 92 6.88 -1.57 8.73
N LEU A 93 6.64 -0.75 7.71
CA LEU A 93 5.63 0.30 7.76
C LEU A 93 4.37 -0.09 6.96
N LEU A 94 4.52 -0.84 5.86
CA LEU A 94 3.50 -0.96 4.82
C LEU A 94 3.08 -2.42 4.53
N ASP A 95 3.50 -3.37 5.36
CA ASP A 95 3.10 -4.78 5.31
C ASP A 95 1.81 -5.08 6.10
N GLY A 96 1.22 -4.05 6.72
CA GLY A 96 0.02 -4.17 7.56
C GLY A 96 0.27 -4.60 9.00
N THR A 97 1.52 -4.81 9.42
CA THR A 97 1.84 -5.06 10.83
C THR A 97 1.83 -3.79 11.67
N PHE A 98 2.03 -2.63 11.04
CA PHE A 98 2.07 -1.31 11.68
C PHE A 98 0.67 -0.74 11.95
N THR A 99 -0.14 -1.35 12.81
CA THR A 99 -1.58 -1.01 12.92
C THR A 99 -1.96 0.01 14.01
N SER A 100 -1.21 0.10 15.11
CA SER A 100 -1.54 0.99 16.23
C SER A 100 -0.30 1.33 17.05
N THR A 101 0.57 2.14 16.46
CA THR A 101 1.78 2.61 17.15
C THR A 101 1.50 3.96 17.79
N SER A 102 1.63 4.03 19.12
CA SER A 102 1.47 5.25 19.91
C SER A 102 2.80 5.96 20.12
N PHE A 103 2.86 7.25 19.79
CA PHE A 103 4.01 8.12 20.02
C PHE A 103 3.70 9.08 21.16
N GLN A 104 4.53 9.04 22.21
CA GLN A 104 4.42 9.94 23.36
C GLN A 104 4.95 11.33 22.99
N VAL A 105 4.04 12.30 22.87
CA VAL A 105 4.30 13.68 22.42
C VAL A 105 4.07 14.74 23.49
N GLY A 106 3.85 14.31 24.74
CA GLY A 106 3.72 15.21 25.88
C GLY A 106 4.56 14.80 27.08
N ALA A 107 4.60 15.68 28.09
CA ALA A 107 5.39 15.49 29.30
C ALA A 107 4.68 14.64 30.38
N ASN A 108 3.37 14.44 30.26
CA ASN A 108 2.57 13.63 31.16
C ASN A 108 2.23 12.28 30.53
N ALA A 109 2.00 11.26 31.36
CA ALA A 109 1.57 9.95 30.86
C ALA A 109 0.28 10.06 30.03
N ASN A 110 0.18 9.26 28.96
CA ASN A 110 -0.96 9.18 28.03
C ASN A 110 -1.17 10.39 27.10
N GLU A 111 -0.22 11.34 27.03
CA GLU A 111 -0.19 12.35 25.97
C GLU A 111 0.42 11.76 24.69
N THR A 112 -0.32 10.84 24.06
CA THR A 112 0.15 10.07 22.89
C THR A 112 -0.66 10.36 21.64
N ILE A 113 0.01 10.43 20.49
CA ILE A 113 -0.62 10.36 19.16
C ILE A 113 -0.45 8.93 18.66
N SER A 114 -1.57 8.28 18.34
CA SER A 114 -1.55 6.94 17.76
C SER A 114 -1.89 7.00 16.29
N PHE A 115 -1.09 6.34 15.46
CA PHE A 115 -1.42 6.14 14.06
C PHE A 115 -0.99 4.74 13.61
N GLY A 116 -1.64 4.29 12.55
CA GLY A 116 -1.41 3.00 11.94
C GLY A 116 -1.48 3.11 10.43
N MET A 117 -0.78 2.21 9.77
CA MET A 117 -0.75 2.04 8.34
C MET A 117 -1.35 0.69 7.99
N ARG A 118 -2.12 0.68 6.92
CA ARG A 118 -2.65 -0.55 6.34
C ARG A 118 -1.62 -1.15 5.39
N SER A 119 -1.73 -2.45 5.18
CA SER A 119 -0.94 -3.12 4.16
C SER A 119 -1.28 -2.55 2.78
N ILE A 120 -0.24 -2.34 1.98
CA ILE A 120 -0.36 -2.02 0.55
C ILE A 120 0.12 -3.18 -0.34
N SER A 121 0.36 -4.35 0.26
CA SER A 121 0.75 -5.54 -0.48
C SER A 121 -0.29 -5.83 -1.57
N ALA A 122 0.15 -6.42 -2.69
CA ALA A 122 -0.80 -6.72 -3.76
C ALA A 122 -1.93 -7.65 -3.31
N SER A 123 -1.66 -8.56 -2.37
CA SER A 123 -2.66 -9.46 -1.80
C SER A 123 -3.74 -8.74 -0.99
N ASP A 124 -3.37 -7.69 -0.25
CA ASP A 124 -4.30 -6.93 0.58
C ASP A 124 -5.04 -5.84 -0.21
N LEU A 125 -4.41 -5.36 -1.29
CA LEU A 125 -5.01 -4.39 -2.20
C LEU A 125 -5.95 -5.05 -3.23
N LYS A 126 -5.88 -6.38 -3.36
CA LYS A 126 -6.68 -7.24 -4.26
C LYS A 126 -8.19 -7.28 -3.92
N GLY A 127 -8.75 -6.21 -3.35
CA GLY A 127 -10.10 -6.15 -2.77
C GLY A 127 -11.12 -6.98 -3.53
N ASN A 128 -11.87 -7.84 -2.83
CA ASN A 128 -12.74 -8.89 -3.37
C ASN A 128 -13.27 -8.64 -4.80
N TYR A 129 -12.56 -9.13 -5.82
CA TYR A 129 -13.08 -9.20 -7.18
C TYR A 129 -13.69 -10.57 -7.38
N THR A 130 -15.01 -10.62 -7.48
CA THR A 130 -15.67 -11.78 -8.10
C THR A 130 -15.49 -11.62 -9.60
N GLU A 131 -14.55 -12.36 -10.18
CA GLU A 131 -14.58 -12.61 -11.63
C GLU A 131 -15.91 -13.29 -11.91
N ALA A 132 -16.77 -12.67 -12.73
CA ALA A 132 -17.96 -13.35 -13.21
C ALA A 132 -17.47 -14.60 -13.96
N PRO A 133 -17.85 -15.83 -13.56
CA PRO A 133 -17.40 -17.02 -14.24
C PRO A 133 -17.89 -16.94 -15.69
N VAL A 134 -16.97 -16.93 -16.65
CA VAL A 134 -17.30 -17.16 -18.06
C VAL A 134 -17.57 -18.66 -18.23
N SER A 135 -18.66 -19.15 -17.63
CA SER A 135 -19.22 -20.46 -17.94
C SER A 135 -20.28 -20.29 -19.02
N GLY A 136 -19.83 -20.17 -20.27
CA GLY A 136 -20.72 -20.10 -21.43
C GLY A 136 -19.93 -20.36 -22.70
N ALA A 137 -19.89 -21.61 -23.12
CA ALA A 137 -19.14 -22.12 -24.26
C ALA A 137 -19.25 -21.22 -25.51
N ALA A 138 -18.12 -20.69 -25.98
CA ALA A 138 -18.02 -20.25 -27.37
C ALA A 138 -18.11 -21.52 -28.25
N SER A 139 -19.33 -21.81 -28.69
CA SER A 139 -19.62 -22.78 -29.75
C SER A 139 -18.59 -22.61 -30.86
N LYS A 140 -17.86 -23.68 -31.19
CA LYS A 140 -17.00 -23.73 -32.37
C LYS A 140 -17.83 -23.33 -33.59
N LEU A 141 -17.67 -22.10 -34.07
CA LEU A 141 -18.29 -21.64 -35.29
C LEU A 141 -17.53 -22.29 -36.46
N SER A 142 -17.92 -23.50 -36.83
CA SER A 142 -17.43 -24.16 -38.04
C SER A 142 -18.29 -23.70 -39.21
N ALA A 143 -17.71 -22.91 -40.11
CA ALA A 143 -18.29 -22.66 -41.42
C ALA A 143 -17.89 -23.81 -42.36
N VAL A 144 -18.80 -24.75 -42.61
CA VAL A 144 -18.70 -25.69 -43.73
C VAL A 144 -19.44 -25.07 -44.91
N VAL A 145 -18.70 -24.64 -45.94
CA VAL A 145 -19.31 -24.35 -47.25
C VAL A 145 -19.60 -25.69 -47.91
N THR A 146 -20.85 -26.13 -47.82
CA THR A 146 -21.36 -27.24 -48.64
C THR A 146 -21.92 -26.65 -49.92
N GLY A 147 -21.16 -26.74 -51.01
CA GLY A 147 -21.62 -26.34 -52.34
C GLY A 147 -20.63 -26.77 -53.40
N LYS A 148 -20.81 -27.99 -53.93
CA LYS A 148 -20.30 -28.36 -55.27
C LYS A 148 -21.30 -27.86 -56.30
N ALA A 149 -20.82 -27.17 -57.32
CA ALA A 149 -21.44 -27.18 -58.64
C ALA A 149 -20.31 -27.03 -59.67
N ASP A 150 -20.17 -28.08 -60.49
CA ASP A 150 -19.53 -28.01 -61.81
C ASP A 150 -20.16 -26.91 -62.69
#